data_AF-A0A1G0RVZ6-F1
#
_entry.id   AF-A0A1G0RVZ6-F1
#
_cell.length_a   1.000
_cell.length_b   1.000
_cell.length_c   1.000
_cell.angle_alpha   90.00
_cell.angle_beta   90.00
_cell.angle_gamma   90.00
#
_symmetry.space_group_name_H-M   'P 1'
#
loop_
_entity.id
_entity.type
_entity.pdbx_description
1 polymer ?
#
loop_
_entity_poly.entity_id
_entity_poly.type
_entity_poly.pdbx_seq_one_letter_code
_entity_poly.pdbx_strand_id
1 'polypeptide(L)' 'MQRIFKSAFLLLVFFLSLNSTILSQGNPIQLALFNPIQIVPEGESVNGIRVNFIYTKNANVTGFDMGLVNQTTGSQLGV' A
#
# COMPACT_ATOMS: atom_id res chain seq x y z
N MET A 1 -34.44 -27.22 -16.90
CA MET A 1 -33.66 -26.00 -17.19
C MET A 1 -33.42 -25.12 -15.96
N GLN A 2 -34.40 -24.88 -15.09
CA GLN A 2 -34.25 -23.98 -13.93
C GLN A 2 -33.16 -24.36 -12.91
N ARG A 3 -32.85 -25.65 -12.71
CA ARG A 3 -31.80 -26.10 -11.78
C ARG A 3 -30.40 -25.71 -12.25
N ILE A 4 -30.14 -25.85 -13.56
CA ILE A 4 -28.87 -25.49 -14.20
C ILE A 4 -28.64 -23.97 -14.10
N PHE A 5 -29.70 -23.18 -14.31
CA PHE A 5 -29.62 -21.72 -14.22
C PHE A 5 -29.29 -21.23 -12.80
N LYS A 6 -29.89 -21.86 -11.77
CA LYS A 6 -29.57 -21.55 -10.36
C LYS A 6 -28.13 -21.92 -9.99
N SER A 7 -27.64 -23.07 -10.47
CA SER A 7 -26.25 -23.49 -10.25
C SER A 7 -25.26 -22.56 -10.93
N ALA A 8 -25.52 -22.13 -12.16
CA ALA A 8 -24.69 -21.17 -12.88
C ALA A 8 -24.67 -19.80 -12.17
N PHE A 9 -25.81 -19.35 -11.65
CA PHE A 9 -25.89 -18.12 -10.88
C PHE A 9 -25.11 -18.19 -9.55
N LEU A 10 -25.21 -19.32 -8.83
CA LEU A 10 -24.43 -19.54 -7.60
C LEU A 10 -22.92 -19.56 -7.85
N LEU A 11 -22.48 -20.21 -8.94
CA LEU A 11 -21.08 -20.20 -9.34
C LEU A 11 -20.60 -18.79 -9.69
N LEU A 12 -21.41 -18.00 -10.41
CA LEU A 12 -21.09 -16.62 -10.74
C LEU A 12 -20.89 -15.76 -9.48
N VAL A 13 -21.81 -15.87 -8.50
CA VAL A 13 -21.72 -15.15 -7.22
C VAL A 13 -20.47 -15.59 -6.44
N PHE A 14 -20.16 -16.89 -6.46
CA PHE A 14 -18.95 -17.42 -5.83
C PHE A 14 -17.68 -16.85 -6.46
N PHE A 15 -17.57 -16.82 -7.80
CA PHE A 15 -16.42 -16.22 -8.48
C PHE A 15 -16.29 -14.71 -8.23
N LEU A 16 -17.41 -13.98 -8.13
CA LEU A 16 -17.41 -12.55 -7.79
C LEU A 16 -16.96 -12.28 -6.35
N SER A 17 -17.07 -13.27 -5.45
CA SER A 17 -16.61 -13.13 -4.05
C SER A 17 -15.11 -13.35 -3.86
N LEU A 18 -14.37 -13.78 -4.89
CA LEU A 18 -12.92 -14.06 -4.82
C LEU A 18 -12.04 -12.81 -5.07
N ASN A 19 -12.59 -11.60 -4.97
CA ASN A 19 -11.79 -10.38 -5.07
C ASN A 19 -10.96 -10.18 -3.79
N SER A 20 -9.79 -10.82 -3.72
CA SER A 20 -8.76 -10.46 -2.75
C SER A 20 -8.06 -9.19 -3.22
N THR A 21 -8.10 -8.14 -2.39
CA THR A 21 -7.28 -6.95 -2.60
C THR A 21 -5.82 -7.39 -2.47
N ILE A 22 -5.10 -7.48 -3.59
CA ILE A 22 -3.65 -7.68 -3.58
C ILE A 22 -3.08 -6.38 -3.01
N LEU A 23 -2.86 -6.33 -1.69
CA LEU A 23 -2.04 -5.31 -1.08
C LEU A 23 -0.64 -5.52 -1.62
N SER A 24 -0.20 -4.64 -2.53
CA SER A 24 1.19 -4.57 -2.95
C SER A 24 2.06 -4.65 -1.70
N GLN A 25 3.03 -5.56 -1.70
CA GLN A 25 3.98 -5.75 -0.60
C GLN A 25 4.77 -4.43 -0.44
N GLY A 26 4.27 -3.52 0.40
CA GLY A 26 4.89 -2.22 0.60
C GLY A 26 6.34 -2.39 1.04
N ASN A 27 7.21 -1.47 0.60
CA ASN A 27 8.64 -1.51 0.88
C ASN A 27 8.87 -1.52 2.40
N PRO A 28 9.57 -2.50 2.99
CA PRO A 28 9.66 -2.62 4.45
C PRO A 28 10.54 -1.56 5.09
N ILE A 29 11.49 -0.99 4.34
CA ILE A 29 12.45 0.01 4.81
C ILE A 29 12.58 1.11 3.76
N GLN A 30 12.56 2.37 4.20
CA GLN A 30 12.82 3.55 3.41
C GLN A 30 13.91 4.40 4.09
N LEU A 31 14.87 4.86 3.29
CA LEU A 31 15.92 5.79 3.69
C LEU A 31 16.01 6.92 2.66
N ALA A 32 15.99 8.16 3.13
CA ALA A 32 16.10 9.34 2.28
C ALA A 32 16.98 10.43 2.91
N LEU A 33 17.66 11.22 2.08
CA LEU A 33 18.30 12.46 2.53
C LEU A 33 17.30 13.61 2.40
N PHE A 34 16.86 13.83 1.16
CA PHE A 34 15.74 14.68 0.76
C PHE A 34 15.15 14.10 -0.53
N ASN A 35 13.84 14.17 -0.79
CA ASN A 35 13.29 13.79 -2.11
C ASN A 35 13.88 14.71 -3.21
N PRO A 36 14.46 14.19 -4.32
CA PRO A 36 14.36 12.80 -4.83
C PRO A 36 15.50 11.84 -4.50
N ILE A 37 16.42 12.19 -3.60
CA ILE A 37 17.47 11.28 -3.10
C ILE A 37 16.87 10.37 -2.01
N GLN A 38 16.24 9.29 -2.45
CA GLN A 38 15.58 8.26 -1.63
C GLN A 38 15.64 6.88 -2.30
N ILE A 39 15.62 5.80 -1.51
CA ILE A 39 15.69 4.41 -2.05
C ILE A 39 14.33 3.89 -2.53
N VAL A 40 13.23 4.37 -1.94
CA VAL A 40 11.86 4.08 -2.39
C VAL A 40 11.31 5.32 -3.12
N PRO A 41 10.86 5.19 -4.38
CA PRO A 41 10.25 6.28 -5.13
C PRO A 41 9.00 6.86 -4.47
N GLU A 42 8.68 8.11 -4.81
CA GLU A 42 7.60 8.83 -4.14
C GLU A 42 6.18 8.28 -4.38
N GLY A 43 5.97 7.56 -5.49
CA GLY A 43 4.71 6.90 -5.81
C GLY A 43 4.51 5.55 -5.11
N GLU A 44 5.50 5.08 -4.35
CA GLU A 44 5.46 3.77 -3.71
C GLU A 44 5.16 3.89 -2.21
N SER A 45 4.61 2.80 -1.66
CA SER A 45 4.24 2.72 -0.25
C SER A 45 5.36 2.07 0.58
N VAL A 46 5.45 2.47 1.85
CA VAL A 46 6.39 1.92 2.83
C VAL A 46 5.58 1.25 3.95
N ASN A 47 5.85 -0.03 4.23
CA ASN A 47 5.21 -0.81 5.27
C ASN A 47 6.26 -1.35 6.24
N GLY A 48 6.74 -0.49 7.13
CA GLY A 48 7.74 -0.85 8.13
C GLY A 48 8.40 0.40 8.71
N ILE A 49 9.63 0.70 8.30
CA ILE A 49 10.41 1.81 8.84
C ILE A 49 10.73 2.82 7.74
N ARG A 50 10.39 4.10 7.95
CA ARG A 50 10.82 5.23 7.13
C ARG A 50 11.73 6.14 7.93
N VAL A 51 12.95 6.36 7.46
CA VAL A 51 13.90 7.31 8.06
C VAL A 51 14.36 8.30 7.00
N ASN A 52 14.34 9.59 7.34
CA ASN A 52 14.90 10.62 6.48
C ASN A 52 15.54 11.77 7.27
N PHE A 53 16.49 12.45 6.63
CA PHE A 53 17.20 13.54 7.28
C PHE A 53 16.48 14.89 7.15
N ILE A 54 15.94 15.22 5.97
CA ILE A 54 15.37 16.55 5.69
C ILE A 54 13.92 16.43 5.22
N TYR A 55 13.69 15.72 4.11
CA TYR A 55 12.38 15.66 3.48
C TYR A 55 12.15 14.33 2.75
N THR A 56 10.98 13.74 2.91
CA THR A 56 10.59 12.55 2.14
C THR A 56 9.13 12.61 1.70
N LYS A 57 8.81 11.87 0.64
CA LYS A 57 7.45 11.73 0.13
C LYS A 57 7.24 10.30 -0.34
N ASN A 58 6.18 9.65 0.14
CA ASN A 58 5.76 8.31 -0.30
C ASN A 58 4.23 8.26 -0.44
N ALA A 59 3.70 7.25 -1.15
CA ALA A 59 2.26 7.16 -1.39
C ALA A 59 1.49 6.89 -0.09
N ASN A 60 1.86 5.82 0.61
CA ASN A 60 1.32 5.46 1.93
C ASN A 60 2.46 5.03 2.84
N VAL A 61 2.33 5.28 4.14
CA VAL A 61 3.28 4.79 5.13
C VAL A 61 2.55 4.11 6.27
N THR A 62 2.95 2.87 6.55
CA THR A 62 2.51 2.12 7.73
C THR A 62 3.73 1.74 8.56
N GLY A 63 3.73 2.05 9.87
CA GLY A 63 4.80 1.66 10.80
C GLY A 63 5.49 2.85 11.47
N PHE A 64 6.81 2.81 11.56
CA PHE A 64 7.62 3.85 12.22
C PHE A 64 8.15 4.87 11.21
N ASP A 65 7.97 6.15 11.48
CA ASP A 65 8.33 7.24 10.58
C ASP A 65 9.11 8.35 11.29
N MET A 66 10.41 8.45 10.98
CA MET A 66 11.32 9.42 11.58
C MET A 66 11.91 10.35 10.52
N GLY A 67 11.71 11.66 10.70
CA GLY A 67 12.34 12.68 9.87
C GLY A 67 11.93 14.10 10.28
N LEU A 68 12.58 15.09 9.66
CA LEU A 68 12.24 16.50 9.88
C LEU A 68 10.94 16.89 9.19
N VAL A 69 10.79 16.52 7.91
CA VAL A 69 9.59 16.80 7.12
C VAL A 69 9.15 15.55 6.36
N ASN A 70 8.03 14.98 6.79
CA ASN A 70 7.49 13.76 6.20
C ASN A 70 6.20 14.07 5.47
N GLN A 71 6.11 13.64 4.21
CA GLN A 71 4.89 13.79 3.40
C GLN A 71 4.38 12.43 2.92
N THR A 72 3.06 12.29 2.93
CA THR A 72 2.36 11.22 2.22
C THR A 72 1.29 11.82 1.30
N THR A 73 1.04 11.17 0.16
CA THR A 73 -0.09 11.56 -0.71
C THR A 73 -1.39 10.83 -0.34
N GLY A 74 -1.27 9.72 0.37
CA GLY A 74 -2.38 8.93 0.90
C GLY A 74 -2.28 8.77 2.42
N SER A 75 -2.44 7.55 2.90
CA SER A 75 -2.58 7.26 4.33
C SER A 75 -1.23 7.18 5.04
N GLN A 76 -1.20 7.70 6.26
CA GLN A 76 -0.14 7.47 7.24
C GLN A 76 -0.74 6.78 8.46
N LEU A 77 -0.22 5.59 8.79
CA LEU A 77 -0.66 4.76 9.92
C LEU A 77 0.54 4.35 10.75
N GLY A 78 0.61 4.76 12.02
CA GLY A 78 1.72 4.42 12.91
C GLY A 78 2.28 5.64 13.63
N VAL A 79 3.56 5.57 14.02
CA VAL A 79 4.23 6.56 14.88
C VAL A 79 5.36 7.23 14.11
#